data_AF-A0A0F9RM11-F1
#
_entry.id   AF-A0A0F9RM11-F1
#
_cell.length_a   1.000
_cell.length_b   1.000
_cell.length_c   1.000
_cell.angle_alpha   90.00
_cell.angle_beta   90.00
_cell.angle_gamma   90.00
#
_symmetry.space_group_name_H-M   'P 1'
#
loop_
_entity.id
_entity.type
_entity.pdbx_description
1 polymer ?
#
loop_
_entity_poly.entity_id
_entity_poly.type
_entity_poly.pdbx_seq_one_letter_code
_entity_poly.pdbx_strand_id
1 'polypeptide(L)'
;MFVARFFNKDNLFQRFGGWTSDIMEKKKLVFKDEEKNIRSKPMTITKSPLLTEHILFQATSIYIDLIYLKKAETECINQFKLFENKLDLKIDKIRFHSPYLLDLSIRISPILNSIRILQNLVIRLLKYELNKMTLPNSMHKYIKNKNHQEQISNEINNIINKYWENSGEKVKQYRDINQHHYPLVRETYLQIKPEIKVLVLLPDNPDKKAYKDALFNEQINAIDYVLSAFYKFHDLLESLSSELGYEPKPFQQELRIGRFIENKNETDLGTIGLIIYNSTRARKINFMNGGFIQDELFLKKKDEIN
;
A
#
# COMPACT_ATOMS: atom_id res chain seq x y z
N MET A 1 -3.42 -0.05 -17.03
CA MET A 1 -3.21 1.22 -17.76
C MET A 1 -3.76 2.44 -17.01
N PHE A 2 -4.93 2.39 -16.35
CA PHE A 2 -5.50 3.54 -15.61
C PHE A 2 -4.64 4.03 -14.43
N VAL A 3 -3.95 3.13 -13.73
CA VAL A 3 -3.30 3.47 -12.45
C VAL A 3 -2.00 4.26 -12.61
N ALA A 4 -1.16 3.92 -13.59
CA ALA A 4 0.06 4.68 -13.90
C ALA A 4 -0.24 6.13 -14.34
N ARG A 5 -1.42 6.38 -14.92
CA ARG A 5 -1.85 7.74 -15.27
C ARG A 5 -2.05 8.63 -14.03
N PHE A 6 -2.51 8.08 -12.91
CA PHE A 6 -2.71 8.87 -11.70
C PHE A 6 -1.38 9.27 -11.05
N PHE A 7 -0.41 8.34 -10.97
CA PHE A 7 0.94 8.66 -10.48
C PHE A 7 1.60 9.78 -11.26
N ASN A 8 1.52 9.69 -12.59
CA ASN A 8 2.09 10.72 -13.46
C ASN A 8 1.30 12.03 -13.42
N LYS A 9 -0.03 11.99 -13.27
CA LYS A 9 -0.85 13.20 -13.13
C LYS A 9 -0.45 14.00 -11.88
N ASP A 10 -0.19 13.31 -10.78
CA ASP A 10 0.18 13.94 -9.51
C ASP A 10 1.70 14.11 -9.35
N ASN A 11 2.48 13.85 -10.41
CA ASN A 11 3.95 13.91 -10.43
C ASN A 11 4.62 13.12 -9.29
N LEU A 12 4.04 11.98 -8.91
CA LEU A 12 4.59 11.12 -7.88
C LEU A 12 5.71 10.25 -8.44
N PHE A 13 6.77 10.10 -7.65
CA PHE A 13 7.93 9.22 -7.89
C PHE A 13 8.64 9.46 -9.24
N GLN A 14 8.76 10.71 -9.70
CA GLN A 14 9.33 11.00 -11.02
C GLN A 14 10.84 10.72 -11.09
N ARG A 15 11.66 11.18 -10.13
CA ARG A 15 13.09 10.84 -10.11
C ARG A 15 13.30 9.35 -9.84
N PHE A 16 12.46 8.76 -9.01
CA PHE A 16 12.46 7.31 -8.83
C PHE A 16 12.07 6.54 -10.11
N GLY A 17 11.23 7.13 -10.96
CA GLY A 17 10.95 6.65 -12.32
C GLY A 17 12.19 6.71 -13.22
N GLY A 18 13.01 7.74 -13.05
CA GLY A 18 14.35 7.84 -13.65
C GLY A 18 15.28 6.71 -13.23
N TRP A 19 15.41 6.50 -11.91
CA TRP A 19 16.19 5.41 -11.32
C TRP A 19 15.75 4.04 -11.86
N THR A 20 14.44 3.79 -11.87
CA THR A 20 13.89 2.53 -12.39
C THR A 20 14.20 2.34 -13.87
N SER A 21 14.08 3.40 -14.68
CA SER A 21 14.34 3.34 -16.11
C SER A 21 15.81 2.99 -16.41
N ASP A 22 16.75 3.61 -15.70
CA ASP A 22 18.18 3.32 -15.81
C ASP A 22 18.51 1.85 -15.42
N ILE A 23 17.96 1.36 -14.31
CA ILE A 23 18.09 -0.05 -13.90
C ILE A 23 17.59 -1.00 -15.01
N MET A 24 16.45 -0.68 -15.63
CA MET A 24 15.87 -1.51 -16.70
C MET A 24 16.69 -1.46 -17.99
N GLU A 25 17.25 -0.31 -18.35
CA GLU A 25 18.15 -0.14 -19.50
C GLU A 25 19.45 -0.94 -19.31
N LYS A 26 20.09 -0.83 -18.14
CA LYS A 26 21.26 -1.63 -17.76
C LYS A 26 20.99 -3.13 -17.87
N LYS A 27 19.83 -3.60 -17.41
CA LYS A 27 19.41 -5.02 -17.52
C LYS A 27 19.31 -5.49 -18.97
N LYS A 28 18.74 -4.67 -19.87
CA LYS A 28 18.61 -5.00 -21.30
C LYS A 28 19.97 -5.15 -21.99
N LEU A 29 20.96 -4.33 -21.60
CA LEU A 29 22.32 -4.43 -22.13
C LEU A 29 22.98 -5.75 -21.71
N VAL A 30 22.87 -6.13 -20.44
CA VAL A 30 23.45 -7.38 -19.92
C VAL A 30 22.91 -8.61 -20.64
N PHE A 31 21.60 -8.69 -20.88
CA PHE A 31 21.02 -9.82 -21.62
C PHE A 31 21.51 -9.91 -23.06
N LYS A 32 21.73 -8.76 -23.74
CA LYS A 32 22.28 -8.74 -25.10
C LYS A 32 23.73 -9.25 -25.18
N ASP A 33 24.50 -9.04 -24.12
CA ASP A 33 25.89 -9.52 -24.03
C ASP A 33 25.97 -10.99 -23.62
N GLU A 34 25.09 -11.46 -22.74
CA GLU A 34 24.98 -12.89 -22.36
C GLU A 34 24.51 -13.76 -23.52
N GLU A 35 23.59 -13.29 -24.37
CA GLU A 35 23.21 -13.99 -25.62
C GLU A 35 24.41 -14.19 -26.56
N LYS A 36 25.44 -13.34 -26.47
CA LYS A 36 26.68 -13.46 -27.24
C LYS A 36 27.77 -14.28 -26.53
N ASN A 37 27.66 -14.48 -25.21
CA ASN A 37 28.67 -15.15 -24.39
C ASN A 37 28.01 -16.19 -23.45
N ILE A 38 27.84 -17.42 -23.93
CA ILE A 38 27.13 -18.53 -23.27
C ILE A 38 27.80 -19.03 -21.95
N ARG A 39 28.86 -18.36 -21.45
CA ARG A 39 29.65 -18.85 -20.29
C ARG A 39 29.90 -17.86 -19.15
N SER A 40 29.28 -16.68 -19.11
CA SER A 40 29.44 -15.78 -17.95
C SER A 40 28.58 -16.20 -16.75
N LYS A 41 29.15 -16.13 -15.54
CA LYS A 41 28.44 -16.37 -14.26
C LYS A 41 27.21 -15.45 -14.16
N PRO A 42 26.07 -15.94 -13.64
CA PRO A 42 24.86 -15.11 -13.48
C PRO A 42 25.15 -13.97 -12.50
N MET A 43 25.19 -12.76 -13.01
CA MET A 43 25.53 -11.57 -12.23
C MET A 43 24.36 -11.17 -11.31
N THR A 44 24.68 -10.62 -10.15
CA THR A 44 23.79 -10.07 -9.10
C THR A 44 22.77 -9.02 -9.59
N ILE A 45 22.84 -8.62 -10.86
CA ILE A 45 21.99 -7.64 -11.56
C ILE A 45 20.51 -8.06 -11.56
N THR A 46 20.20 -9.35 -11.47
CA THR A 46 18.82 -9.87 -11.57
C THR A 46 17.87 -9.37 -10.47
N LYS A 47 18.38 -8.97 -9.30
CA LYS A 47 17.53 -8.63 -8.14
C LYS A 47 17.05 -7.18 -8.08
N SER A 48 17.82 -6.22 -8.61
CA SER A 48 17.48 -4.78 -8.54
C SER A 48 16.19 -4.41 -9.32
N PRO A 49 15.99 -4.87 -10.57
CA PRO A 49 14.77 -4.57 -11.32
C PRO A 49 13.47 -5.06 -10.66
N LEU A 50 13.53 -6.22 -9.99
CA LEU A 50 12.38 -6.76 -9.26
C LEU A 50 12.04 -5.92 -8.02
N LEU A 51 13.04 -5.30 -7.39
CA LEU A 51 12.83 -4.43 -6.23
C LEU A 51 12.18 -3.11 -6.62
N THR A 52 12.62 -2.49 -7.72
CA THR A 52 11.99 -1.25 -8.21
C THR A 52 10.55 -1.49 -8.63
N GLU A 53 10.27 -2.59 -9.34
CA GLU A 53 8.89 -3.00 -9.68
C GLU A 53 8.04 -3.22 -8.43
N HIS A 54 8.58 -3.90 -7.41
CA HIS A 54 7.87 -4.14 -6.15
C HIS A 54 7.59 -2.85 -5.38
N ILE A 55 8.56 -1.92 -5.32
CA ILE A 55 8.37 -0.60 -4.71
C ILE A 55 7.23 0.14 -5.40
N LEU A 56 7.27 0.20 -6.74
CA LEU A 56 6.26 0.91 -7.51
C LEU A 56 4.88 0.27 -7.35
N PHE A 57 4.79 -1.06 -7.35
CA PHE A 57 3.54 -1.76 -7.08
C PHE A 57 2.97 -1.43 -5.70
N GLN A 58 3.80 -1.45 -4.65
CA GLN A 58 3.36 -1.14 -3.29
C GLN A 58 2.93 0.32 -3.16
N ALA A 59 3.70 1.26 -3.71
CA ALA A 59 3.35 2.67 -3.73
C ALA A 59 2.01 2.88 -4.44
N THR A 60 1.84 2.24 -5.61
CA THR A 60 0.60 2.22 -6.37
C THR A 60 -0.59 1.73 -5.57
N SER A 61 -0.44 0.60 -4.87
CA SER A 61 -1.50 0.06 -4.02
C SER A 61 -1.90 1.03 -2.92
N ILE A 62 -0.92 1.63 -2.23
CA ILE A 62 -1.18 2.61 -1.16
C ILE A 62 -1.95 3.80 -1.71
N TYR A 63 -1.52 4.36 -2.84
CA TYR A 63 -2.16 5.53 -3.42
C TYR A 63 -3.62 5.25 -3.83
N ILE A 64 -3.89 4.07 -4.40
CA ILE A 64 -5.27 3.63 -4.66
C ILE A 64 -6.08 3.54 -3.35
N ASP A 65 -5.50 2.95 -2.30
CA ASP A 65 -6.15 2.86 -1.00
C ASP A 65 -6.43 4.24 -0.38
N LEU A 66 -5.52 5.22 -0.57
CA LEU A 66 -5.71 6.60 -0.13
C LEU A 66 -6.88 7.29 -0.85
N ILE A 67 -7.03 7.06 -2.17
CA ILE A 67 -8.20 7.56 -2.92
C ILE A 67 -9.49 6.97 -2.36
N TYR A 68 -9.53 5.66 -2.15
CA TYR A 68 -10.73 5.01 -1.58
C TYR A 68 -11.02 5.45 -0.16
N LEU A 69 -9.99 5.69 0.63
CA LEU A 69 -10.11 6.17 2.00
C LEU A 69 -10.71 7.59 2.02
N LYS A 70 -10.27 8.50 1.14
CA LYS A 70 -10.91 9.83 1.00
C LYS A 70 -12.33 9.77 0.46
N LYS A 71 -12.62 8.83 -0.45
CA LYS A 71 -13.99 8.58 -0.90
C LYS A 71 -14.88 8.10 0.25
N ALA A 72 -14.43 7.13 1.04
CA ALA A 72 -15.18 6.61 2.18
C ALA A 72 -15.42 7.68 3.27
N GLU A 73 -14.43 8.54 3.54
CA GLU A 73 -14.58 9.71 4.41
C GLU A 73 -15.71 10.64 3.91
N THR A 74 -15.71 10.93 2.61
CA THR A 74 -16.74 11.77 1.97
C THR A 74 -18.14 11.13 2.08
N GLU A 75 -18.26 9.82 1.85
CA GLU A 75 -19.54 9.12 1.94
C GLU A 75 -20.08 9.06 3.38
N CYS A 76 -19.21 8.87 4.38
CA CYS A 76 -19.59 9.00 5.79
C CYS A 76 -20.23 10.38 6.08
N ILE A 77 -19.57 11.45 5.62
CA ILE A 77 -20.06 12.83 5.81
C ILE A 77 -21.39 13.04 5.07
N ASN A 78 -21.50 12.58 3.83
CA ASN A 78 -22.72 12.68 3.04
C ASN A 78 -23.89 11.95 3.71
N GLN A 79 -23.66 10.75 4.27
CA GLN A 79 -24.68 10.03 5.02
C GLN A 79 -25.14 10.81 6.25
N PHE A 80 -24.21 11.42 7.00
CA PHE A 80 -24.58 12.26 8.13
C PHE A 80 -25.45 13.46 7.71
N LYS A 81 -25.06 14.16 6.63
CA LYS A 81 -25.79 15.33 6.12
C LYS A 81 -27.25 15.05 5.74
N LEU A 82 -27.61 13.80 5.40
CA LEU A 82 -29.00 13.40 5.15
C LEU A 82 -29.90 13.49 6.41
N PHE A 83 -29.29 13.41 7.60
CA PHE A 83 -29.99 13.41 8.88
C PHE A 83 -29.67 14.64 9.73
N GLU A 84 -28.66 15.44 9.37
CA GLU A 84 -28.19 16.61 10.14
C GLU A 84 -29.34 17.53 10.57
N ASN A 85 -30.22 17.92 9.65
CA ASN A 85 -31.36 18.80 9.93
C ASN A 85 -32.41 18.20 10.89
N LYS A 86 -32.33 16.90 11.19
CA LYS A 86 -33.23 16.18 12.09
C LYS A 86 -32.63 15.99 13.49
N LEU A 87 -31.39 16.42 13.70
CA LEU A 87 -30.66 16.20 14.94
C LEU A 87 -30.37 17.56 15.61
N ASP A 88 -30.86 17.76 16.83
CA ASP A 88 -30.45 18.90 17.67
C ASP A 88 -29.14 18.55 18.40
N LEU A 89 -28.00 18.70 17.72
CA LEU A 89 -26.69 18.36 18.27
C LEU A 89 -26.05 19.56 18.99
N LYS A 90 -25.96 19.46 20.32
CA LYS A 90 -25.23 20.41 21.18
C LYS A 90 -23.80 19.98 21.51
N ILE A 91 -23.33 18.92 20.87
CA ILE A 91 -22.03 18.28 21.14
C ILE A 91 -21.12 18.38 19.91
N ASP A 92 -19.82 18.51 20.16
CA ASP A 92 -18.83 18.74 19.09
C ASP A 92 -18.44 17.45 18.36
N LYS A 93 -18.60 16.30 19.00
CA LYS A 93 -18.26 14.98 18.47
C LYS A 93 -19.32 13.97 18.83
N ILE A 94 -19.64 13.09 17.88
CA ILE A 94 -20.57 11.98 18.08
C ILE A 94 -19.91 10.67 17.71
N ARG A 95 -20.31 9.59 18.40
CA ARG A 95 -20.08 8.25 17.88
C ARG A 95 -21.01 8.04 16.71
N PHE A 96 -20.43 7.71 15.57
CA PHE A 96 -21.13 7.58 14.31
C PHE A 96 -20.91 6.17 13.76
N HIS A 97 -21.96 5.58 13.21
CA HIS A 97 -21.87 4.29 12.55
C HIS A 97 -22.31 4.44 11.09
N SER A 98 -21.44 4.03 10.19
CA SER A 98 -21.69 3.98 8.76
C SER A 98 -21.00 2.75 8.18
N PRO A 99 -21.61 2.09 7.17
CA PRO A 99 -20.91 1.06 6.40
C PRO A 99 -19.56 1.53 5.86
N TYR A 100 -19.45 2.81 5.47
CA TYR A 100 -18.20 3.39 4.95
C TYR A 100 -17.13 3.62 6.03
N LEU A 101 -17.52 3.64 7.32
CA LEU A 101 -16.56 3.70 8.42
C LEU A 101 -15.77 2.39 8.52
N LEU A 102 -16.39 1.25 8.22
CA LEU A 102 -15.68 -0.02 8.12
C LEU A 102 -14.67 0.02 6.97
N ASP A 103 -15.04 0.56 5.81
CA ASP A 103 -14.16 0.71 4.65
C ASP A 103 -12.92 1.58 4.97
N LEU A 104 -13.08 2.65 5.77
CA LEU A 104 -11.96 3.43 6.29
C LEU A 104 -11.04 2.57 7.16
N SER A 105 -11.65 1.82 8.08
CA SER A 105 -10.95 1.06 9.12
C SER A 105 -10.08 -0.05 8.54
N ILE A 106 -10.61 -0.79 7.56
CA ILE A 106 -9.92 -1.92 6.95
C ILE A 106 -8.76 -1.51 6.04
N ARG A 107 -8.64 -0.24 5.65
CA ARG A 107 -7.59 0.27 4.74
C ARG A 107 -6.38 0.85 5.47
N ILE A 108 -6.56 1.43 6.66
CA ILE A 108 -5.46 2.05 7.42
C ILE A 108 -4.34 1.04 7.69
N SER A 109 -4.69 -0.15 8.16
CA SER A 109 -3.73 -1.19 8.55
C SER A 109 -2.92 -1.74 7.36
N PRO A 110 -3.54 -2.09 6.21
CA PRO A 110 -2.80 -2.38 4.98
C PRO A 110 -1.85 -1.27 4.55
N ILE A 111 -2.28 0.01 4.57
CA ILE A 111 -1.42 1.13 4.17
C ILE A 111 -0.17 1.20 5.04
N LEU A 112 -0.32 1.16 6.36
CA LEU A 112 0.82 1.16 7.30
C LEU A 112 1.78 0.00 7.04
N ASN A 113 1.24 -1.19 6.78
CA ASN A 113 2.05 -2.36 6.47
C ASN A 113 2.78 -2.22 5.13
N SER A 114 2.13 -1.70 4.09
CA SER A 114 2.74 -1.47 2.78
C SER A 114 3.85 -0.41 2.86
N ILE A 115 3.65 0.68 3.61
CA ILE A 115 4.73 1.66 3.87
C ILE A 115 5.90 0.98 4.60
N ARG A 116 5.63 0.13 5.60
CA ARG A 116 6.67 -0.64 6.30
C ARG A 116 7.45 -1.56 5.36
N ILE A 117 6.78 -2.21 4.41
CA ILE A 117 7.42 -3.03 3.36
C ILE A 117 8.31 -2.15 2.49
N LEU A 118 7.78 -1.02 2.02
CA LEU A 118 8.49 -0.04 1.21
C LEU A 118 9.79 0.43 1.86
N GLN A 119 9.77 0.80 3.14
CA GLN A 119 10.97 1.16 3.92
C GLN A 119 12.06 0.08 3.83
N ASN A 120 11.70 -1.19 3.94
CA ASN A 120 12.68 -2.29 3.85
C ASN A 120 13.19 -2.47 2.42
N LEU A 121 12.32 -2.30 1.42
CA LEU A 121 12.71 -2.39 0.02
C LEU A 121 13.72 -1.30 -0.38
N VAL A 122 13.61 -0.09 0.17
CA VAL A 122 14.57 0.99 -0.08
C VAL A 122 15.99 0.60 0.34
N ILE A 123 16.19 0.06 1.55
CA ILE A 123 17.53 -0.37 1.97
C ILE A 123 18.04 -1.51 1.12
N ARG A 124 17.17 -2.45 0.74
CA ARG A 124 17.53 -3.54 -0.16
C ARG A 124 17.93 -3.01 -1.53
N LEU A 125 17.27 -1.97 -2.03
CA LEU A 125 17.59 -1.35 -3.31
C LEU A 125 18.96 -0.66 -3.24
N LEU A 126 19.20 0.18 -2.21
CA LEU A 126 20.48 0.84 -1.98
C LEU A 126 21.64 -0.15 -1.85
N LYS A 127 21.40 -1.31 -1.20
CA LYS A 127 22.37 -2.41 -1.13
C LYS A 127 22.85 -2.87 -2.50
N TYR A 128 21.97 -2.95 -3.49
CA TYR A 128 22.37 -3.34 -4.86
C TYR A 128 22.97 -2.17 -5.62
N GLU A 129 22.36 -0.99 -5.53
CA GLU A 129 22.82 0.20 -6.27
C GLU A 129 24.24 0.62 -5.86
N LEU A 130 24.52 0.61 -4.57
CA LEU A 130 25.84 1.00 -4.03
C LEU A 130 26.82 -0.19 -3.93
N ASN A 131 26.39 -1.38 -4.37
CA ASN A 131 27.14 -2.64 -4.21
C ASN A 131 27.61 -2.92 -2.76
N LYS A 132 26.76 -2.61 -1.77
CA LYS A 132 27.06 -2.78 -0.33
C LYS A 132 26.35 -4.02 0.23
N MET A 133 26.86 -5.20 -0.11
CA MET A 133 26.19 -6.48 0.18
C MET A 133 26.01 -6.79 1.68
N THR A 134 26.74 -6.10 2.55
CA THR A 134 26.69 -6.16 4.01
C THR A 134 25.56 -5.32 4.63
N LEU A 135 24.88 -4.48 3.85
CA LEU A 135 23.70 -3.76 4.35
C LEU A 135 22.56 -4.74 4.69
N PRO A 136 21.78 -4.42 5.74
CA PRO A 136 20.69 -5.27 6.19
C PRO A 136 19.47 -5.14 5.27
N ASN A 137 18.53 -6.08 5.36
CA ASN A 137 17.29 -6.04 4.57
C ASN A 137 16.18 -5.19 5.20
N SER A 138 16.46 -4.48 6.31
CA SER A 138 15.47 -3.74 7.08
C SER A 138 15.98 -2.36 7.46
N MET A 139 15.17 -1.33 7.21
CA MET A 139 15.48 0.05 7.60
C MET A 139 15.72 0.19 9.10
N HIS A 140 14.90 -0.46 9.93
CA HIS A 140 15.11 -0.43 11.38
C HIS A 140 16.48 -0.98 11.80
N LYS A 141 16.94 -2.08 11.16
CA LYS A 141 18.27 -2.65 11.46
C LYS A 141 19.40 -1.75 10.97
N TYR A 142 19.20 -1.10 9.83
CA TYR A 142 20.13 -0.13 9.27
C TYR A 142 20.28 1.09 10.21
N ILE A 143 19.17 1.70 10.64
CA ILE A 143 19.17 2.84 11.57
C ILE A 143 19.87 2.51 12.90
N LYS A 144 19.63 1.31 13.45
CA LYS A 144 20.19 0.92 14.75
C LYS A 144 21.69 0.64 14.78
N ASN A 145 22.34 0.48 13.63
CA ASN A 145 23.73 0.03 13.56
C ASN A 145 24.60 1.02 12.79
N LYS A 146 25.46 1.74 13.51
CA LYS A 146 26.40 2.71 12.93
C LYS A 146 27.33 2.09 11.88
N ASN A 147 27.77 0.85 12.10
CA ASN A 147 28.64 0.14 11.13
C ASN A 147 27.96 -0.06 9.77
N HIS A 148 26.62 -0.04 9.68
CA HIS A 148 25.92 -0.05 8.40
C HIS A 148 25.86 1.34 7.75
N GLN A 149 25.72 2.40 8.55
CA GLN A 149 25.66 3.78 8.08
C GLN A 149 27.03 4.24 7.53
N GLU A 150 28.13 3.83 8.15
CA GLU A 150 29.50 4.12 7.70
C GLU A 150 29.84 3.55 6.30
N GLN A 151 29.01 2.65 5.77
CA GLN A 151 29.24 2.01 4.47
C GLN A 151 28.76 2.85 3.28
N ILE A 152 27.97 3.89 3.53
CA ILE A 152 27.36 4.76 2.52
C ILE A 152 27.65 6.23 2.83
N SER A 153 27.41 7.12 1.86
CA SER A 153 27.72 8.55 2.02
C SER A 153 26.89 9.20 3.13
N ASN A 154 27.44 10.27 3.72
CA ASN A 154 26.76 11.01 4.78
C ASN A 154 25.46 11.65 4.30
N GLU A 155 25.41 12.07 3.05
CA GLU A 155 24.26 12.65 2.39
C GLU A 155 23.10 11.65 2.34
N ILE A 156 23.36 10.41 1.91
CA ILE A 156 22.37 9.33 1.90
C ILE A 156 21.93 8.97 3.33
N ASN A 157 22.88 8.87 4.27
CA ASN A 157 22.58 8.62 5.68
C ASN A 157 21.63 9.70 6.24
N ASN A 158 21.92 10.97 5.97
CA ASN A 158 21.12 12.11 6.43
C ASN A 158 19.69 12.07 5.87
N ILE A 159 19.54 11.74 4.58
CA ILE A 159 18.21 11.58 3.96
C ILE A 159 17.41 10.47 4.66
N ILE A 160 18.03 9.31 4.91
CA ILE A 160 17.34 8.17 5.54
C ILE A 160 17.01 8.45 7.01
N ASN A 161 17.95 9.01 7.77
CA ASN A 161 17.75 9.35 9.19
C ASN A 161 16.65 10.41 9.34
N LYS A 162 16.67 11.46 8.50
CA LYS A 162 15.63 12.49 8.48
C LYS A 162 14.25 11.88 8.21
N TYR A 163 14.13 10.96 7.26
CA TYR A 163 12.86 10.26 7.03
C TYR A 163 12.44 9.42 8.24
N TRP A 164 13.38 8.68 8.83
CA TRP A 164 13.10 7.78 9.95
C TRP A 164 12.54 8.53 11.15
N GLU A 165 13.20 9.62 11.55
CA GLU A 165 12.79 10.48 12.67
C GLU A 165 11.45 11.17 12.42
N ASN A 166 11.22 11.66 11.19
CA ASN A 166 10.01 12.43 10.86
C ASN A 166 8.77 11.57 10.59
N SER A 167 8.92 10.28 10.31
CA SER A 167 7.82 9.41 9.88
C SER A 167 8.09 7.92 10.09
N GLY A 168 9.27 7.46 9.68
CA GLY A 168 9.53 6.04 9.51
C GLY A 168 9.37 5.22 10.79
N GLU A 169 9.81 5.77 11.91
CA GLU A 169 9.68 5.16 13.23
C GLU A 169 8.22 5.01 13.66
N LYS A 170 7.44 6.10 13.60
CA LYS A 170 6.02 6.08 13.99
C LYS A 170 5.20 5.12 13.12
N VAL A 171 5.48 5.05 11.80
CA VAL A 171 4.84 4.06 10.92
C VAL A 171 5.10 2.64 11.41
N LYS A 172 6.35 2.31 11.77
CA LYS A 172 6.70 1.02 12.33
C LYS A 172 5.95 0.77 13.64
N GLN A 173 5.94 1.72 14.57
CA GLN A 173 5.31 1.56 15.88
C GLN A 173 3.78 1.33 15.75
N TYR A 174 3.08 2.15 14.96
CA TYR A 174 1.64 1.95 14.73
C TYR A 174 1.34 0.61 14.06
N ARG A 175 2.11 0.25 13.02
CA ARG A 175 1.97 -1.07 12.38
C ARG A 175 2.17 -2.21 13.37
N ASP A 176 3.18 -2.12 14.23
CA ASP A 176 3.50 -3.15 15.22
C ASP A 176 2.39 -3.27 16.27
N ILE A 177 1.83 -2.14 16.77
CA ILE A 177 0.64 -2.16 17.63
C ILE A 177 -0.52 -2.87 16.94
N ASN A 178 -0.84 -2.48 15.71
CA ASN A 178 -2.00 -3.01 15.01
C ASN A 178 -1.92 -4.53 14.80
N GLN A 179 -0.71 -5.05 14.53
CA GLN A 179 -0.52 -6.46 14.21
C GLN A 179 -0.36 -7.36 15.44
N HIS A 180 0.13 -6.82 16.56
CA HIS A 180 0.57 -7.64 17.69
C HIS A 180 -0.12 -7.31 19.01
N HIS A 181 -0.87 -6.20 19.09
CA HIS A 181 -1.36 -5.69 20.36
C HIS A 181 -2.86 -5.42 20.35
N TYR A 182 -3.34 -4.45 19.57
CA TYR A 182 -4.77 -4.15 19.46
C TYR A 182 -5.10 -3.43 18.15
N PRO A 183 -6.35 -3.50 17.66
CA PRO A 183 -6.75 -2.78 16.44
C PRO A 183 -6.62 -1.26 16.64
N LEU A 184 -5.93 -0.58 15.72
CA LEU A 184 -5.74 0.88 15.82
C LEU A 184 -7.04 1.67 15.65
N VAL A 185 -7.98 1.14 14.88
CA VAL A 185 -9.19 1.87 14.46
C VAL A 185 -10.34 1.66 15.44
N ARG A 186 -10.07 1.84 16.74
CA ARG A 186 -11.06 1.69 17.81
C ARG A 186 -11.79 2.98 18.15
N GLU A 187 -11.06 4.09 18.17
CA GLU A 187 -11.58 5.39 18.57
C GLU A 187 -12.01 6.17 17.33
N THR A 188 -13.26 5.98 16.93
CA THR A 188 -13.82 6.61 15.73
C THR A 188 -15.00 7.52 16.07
N TYR A 189 -14.98 8.72 15.49
CA TYR A 189 -15.95 9.77 15.76
C TYR A 189 -16.30 10.52 14.49
N LEU A 190 -17.49 11.09 14.45
CA LEU A 190 -17.79 12.20 13.56
C LEU A 190 -17.70 13.49 14.36
N GLN A 191 -16.73 14.33 14.00
CA GLN A 191 -16.65 15.70 14.49
C GLN A 191 -17.65 16.55 13.72
N ILE A 192 -18.37 17.42 14.44
CA ILE A 192 -19.37 18.34 13.89
C ILE A 192 -18.84 19.77 13.89
N LYS A 193 -18.11 20.16 14.94
CA LYS A 193 -17.51 21.48 15.10
C LYS A 193 -15.99 21.36 15.32
N PRO A 194 -15.18 22.32 14.83
CA PRO A 194 -15.57 23.49 14.02
C PRO A 194 -15.95 23.14 12.58
N GLU A 195 -15.59 21.94 12.12
CA GLU A 195 -15.92 21.42 10.80
C GLU A 195 -16.36 19.96 10.89
N ILE A 196 -17.23 19.56 9.95
CA ILE A 196 -17.71 18.19 9.84
C ILE A 196 -16.60 17.30 9.27
N LYS A 197 -16.13 16.35 10.06
CA LYS A 197 -15.01 15.48 9.68
C LYS A 197 -15.09 14.11 10.35
N VAL A 198 -14.67 13.06 9.64
CA VAL A 198 -14.48 11.74 10.26
C VAL A 198 -13.14 11.70 10.96
N LEU A 199 -13.15 11.41 12.25
CA LEU A 199 -11.96 11.20 13.05
C LEU A 199 -11.78 9.70 13.28
N VAL A 200 -10.64 9.19 12.86
CA VAL A 200 -10.15 7.87 13.26
C VAL A 200 -8.91 8.10 14.09
N LEU A 201 -9.01 8.06 15.42
CA LEU A 201 -7.93 8.49 16.29
C LEU A 201 -6.89 7.38 16.47
N LEU A 202 -5.63 7.72 16.26
CA LEU A 202 -4.48 6.90 16.62
C LEU A 202 -4.03 7.21 18.05
N PRO A 203 -3.45 6.22 18.77
CA PRO A 203 -2.83 6.47 20.07
C PRO A 203 -1.73 7.53 19.99
N ASP A 204 -1.65 8.43 20.97
CA ASP A 204 -0.62 9.48 21.06
C ASP A 204 0.79 8.87 21.09
N ASN A 205 0.96 7.81 21.88
CA ASN A 205 2.21 7.09 22.04
C ASN A 205 2.08 5.60 21.66
N PRO A 206 2.52 5.20 20.46
CA PRO A 206 2.46 3.82 20.01
C PRO A 206 3.53 2.88 20.61
N ASP A 207 4.33 3.32 21.58
CA ASP A 207 5.15 2.41 22.39
C ASP A 207 4.35 1.78 23.54
N LYS A 208 3.18 2.33 23.88
CA LYS A 208 2.26 1.77 24.88
C LYS A 208 1.45 0.62 24.27
N LYS A 209 1.95 -0.60 24.48
CA LYS A 209 1.40 -1.83 23.88
C LYS A 209 0.05 -2.26 24.44
N ALA A 210 -0.31 -1.89 25.66
CA ALA A 210 -1.61 -2.24 26.22
C ALA A 210 -2.64 -1.15 25.91
N TYR A 211 -3.82 -1.54 25.42
CA TYR A 211 -4.89 -0.59 25.05
C TYR A 211 -5.32 0.31 26.20
N LYS A 212 -5.35 -0.22 27.43
CA LYS A 212 -5.71 0.55 28.64
C LYS A 212 -4.78 1.73 28.92
N ASP A 213 -3.57 1.72 28.36
CA ASP A 213 -2.56 2.76 28.52
C ASP A 213 -2.52 3.71 27.31
N ALA A 214 -3.40 3.50 26.31
CA ALA A 214 -3.49 4.34 25.13
C ALA A 214 -4.24 5.63 25.44
N LEU A 215 -3.61 6.76 25.12
CA LEU A 215 -4.20 8.09 25.18
C LEU A 215 -4.44 8.61 23.75
N PHE A 216 -5.39 9.54 23.61
CA PHE A 216 -5.82 10.10 22.32
C PHE A 216 -5.97 11.64 22.40
N ASN A 217 -5.18 12.26 23.26
CA ASN A 217 -5.25 13.70 23.56
C ASN A 217 -4.74 14.54 22.40
N GLU A 218 -3.76 14.03 21.63
CA GLU A 218 -3.22 14.72 20.45
C GLU A 218 -4.19 14.66 19.25
N GLN A 219 -5.24 13.85 19.35
CA GLN A 219 -6.26 13.68 18.31
C GLN A 219 -5.67 13.38 16.92
N ILE A 220 -4.64 12.53 16.88
CA ILE A 220 -3.97 12.14 15.64
C ILE A 220 -4.95 11.40 14.74
N ASN A 221 -5.44 12.06 13.69
CA ASN A 221 -6.34 11.43 12.73
C ASN A 221 -5.57 10.49 11.80
N ALA A 222 -5.90 9.20 11.84
CA ALA A 222 -5.26 8.14 11.08
C ALA A 222 -5.30 8.40 9.58
N ILE A 223 -6.41 8.96 9.07
CA ILE A 223 -6.60 9.31 7.67
C ILE A 223 -5.51 10.28 7.21
N ASP A 224 -5.33 11.38 7.95
CA ASP A 224 -4.36 12.41 7.63
C ASP A 224 -2.93 11.91 7.88
N TYR A 225 -2.75 11.10 8.92
CA TYR A 225 -1.47 10.48 9.25
C TYR A 225 -0.97 9.57 8.13
N VAL A 226 -1.77 8.63 7.63
CA VAL A 226 -1.32 7.69 6.59
C VAL A 226 -1.06 8.39 5.26
N LEU A 227 -1.83 9.44 4.94
CA LEU A 227 -1.60 10.30 3.80
C LEU A 227 -0.23 11.00 3.93
N SER A 228 0.01 11.67 5.05
CA SER A 228 1.29 12.33 5.33
C SER A 228 2.47 11.34 5.32
N ALA A 229 2.30 10.16 5.91
CA ALA A 229 3.33 9.13 5.95
C ALA A 229 3.71 8.63 4.55
N PHE A 230 2.73 8.49 3.65
CA PHE A 230 2.97 8.14 2.25
C PHE A 230 3.76 9.22 1.51
N TYR A 231 3.37 10.50 1.65
CA TYR A 231 4.10 11.60 1.01
C TYR A 231 5.52 11.76 1.56
N LYS A 232 5.74 11.62 2.87
CA LYS A 232 7.09 11.59 3.44
C LYS A 232 7.93 10.43 2.90
N PHE A 233 7.31 9.29 2.57
CA PHE A 233 8.00 8.19 1.90
C PHE A 233 8.30 8.51 0.43
N HIS A 234 7.40 9.19 -0.26
CA HIS A 234 7.66 9.73 -1.59
C HIS A 234 8.88 10.67 -1.58
N ASP A 235 8.92 11.62 -0.64
CA ASP A 235 10.03 12.57 -0.50
C ASP A 235 11.36 11.86 -0.23
N LEU A 236 11.35 10.78 0.57
CA LEU A 236 12.53 9.94 0.79
C LEU A 236 13.06 9.38 -0.54
N LEU A 237 12.19 8.78 -1.36
CA LEU A 237 12.62 8.18 -2.63
C LEU A 237 13.09 9.25 -3.63
N GLU A 238 12.40 10.38 -3.74
CA GLU A 238 12.84 11.46 -4.62
C GLU A 238 14.18 12.06 -4.19
N SER A 239 14.38 12.24 -2.87
CA SER A 239 15.64 12.75 -2.33
C SER A 239 16.80 11.78 -2.59
N LEU A 240 16.58 10.48 -2.33
CA LEU A 240 17.57 9.45 -2.63
C LEU A 240 17.89 9.37 -4.12
N SER A 241 16.87 9.41 -4.98
CA SER A 241 17.06 9.41 -6.43
C SER A 241 17.85 10.63 -6.90
N SER A 242 17.56 11.82 -6.34
CA SER A 242 18.31 13.03 -6.65
C SER A 242 19.77 12.92 -6.21
N GLU A 243 20.04 12.42 -5.01
CA GLU A 243 21.39 12.23 -4.47
C GLU A 243 22.19 11.23 -5.31
N LEU A 244 21.53 10.22 -5.88
CA LEU A 244 22.15 9.24 -6.78
C LEU A 244 22.26 9.74 -8.24
N GLY A 245 21.86 10.98 -8.52
CA GLY A 245 22.01 11.61 -9.84
C GLY A 245 20.96 11.19 -10.88
N TYR A 246 19.78 10.72 -10.45
CA TYR A 246 18.72 10.33 -11.37
C TYR A 246 17.81 11.51 -11.76
N GLU A 247 17.60 11.64 -13.06
CA GLU A 247 16.70 12.62 -13.64
C GLU A 247 15.23 12.19 -13.55
N PRO A 248 14.29 13.14 -13.39
CA PRO A 248 12.86 12.84 -13.40
C PRO A 248 12.45 12.18 -14.73
N LYS A 249 11.79 11.02 -14.66
CA LYS A 249 11.15 10.39 -15.80
C LYS A 249 9.73 9.95 -15.43
N PRO A 250 8.75 10.11 -16.34
CA PRO A 250 7.41 9.58 -16.13
C PRO A 250 7.44 8.10 -15.81
N PHE A 251 6.66 7.73 -14.80
CA PHE A 251 6.52 6.36 -14.39
C PHE A 251 5.75 5.56 -15.45
N GLN A 252 6.35 4.49 -15.94
CA GLN A 252 5.69 3.53 -16.83
C GLN A 252 5.56 2.19 -16.11
N GLN A 253 4.49 1.99 -15.32
CA GLN A 253 4.14 0.65 -14.90
C GLN A 253 3.50 -0.11 -16.05
N GLU A 254 4.25 -1.05 -16.62
CA GLU A 254 3.63 -2.20 -17.23
C GLU A 254 3.07 -3.06 -16.09
N LEU A 255 1.75 -2.99 -15.85
CA LEU A 255 1.09 -4.07 -15.14
C LEU A 255 1.21 -5.30 -16.04
N ARG A 256 2.28 -6.07 -15.85
CA ARG A 256 2.41 -7.42 -16.36
C ARG A 256 1.47 -8.30 -15.54
N ILE A 257 0.17 -8.10 -15.74
CA ILE A 257 -0.79 -9.19 -15.56
C ILE A 257 -0.21 -10.26 -16.48
N GLY A 258 0.30 -11.34 -15.90
CA GLY A 258 1.22 -12.27 -16.56
C GLY A 258 0.79 -12.48 -18.01
N ARG A 259 1.75 -12.41 -18.95
CA ARG A 259 1.46 -12.79 -20.34
C ARG A 259 0.68 -14.08 -20.24
N PHE A 260 -0.55 -14.08 -20.75
CA PHE A 260 -1.27 -15.30 -21.03
C PHE A 260 -0.28 -16.15 -21.81
N ILE A 261 0.26 -17.17 -21.16
CA ILE A 261 0.93 -18.21 -21.90
C ILE A 261 -0.24 -18.83 -22.63
N GLU A 262 -0.39 -18.51 -23.92
CA GLU A 262 -1.11 -19.37 -24.84
C GLU A 262 -0.32 -20.68 -24.88
N ASN A 263 -0.40 -21.44 -23.79
CA ASN A 263 0.08 -22.79 -23.76
C ASN A 263 -0.90 -23.53 -24.65
N LYS A 264 -0.47 -23.82 -25.88
CA LYS A 264 -1.15 -24.70 -26.84
C LYS A 264 -1.29 -26.15 -26.33
N ASN A 265 -0.96 -26.42 -25.06
CA ASN A 265 -1.02 -27.75 -24.45
C ASN A 265 -2.05 -27.71 -23.31
N GLU A 266 -3.19 -28.36 -23.56
CA GLU A 266 -4.48 -28.27 -22.85
C GLU A 266 -4.56 -28.91 -21.45
N THR A 267 -3.50 -29.01 -20.64
CA THR A 267 -3.62 -29.81 -19.39
C THR A 267 -3.24 -29.15 -18.07
N ASP A 268 -2.81 -27.89 -18.05
CA ASP A 268 -2.54 -27.23 -16.76
C ASP A 268 -3.65 -26.25 -16.40
N LEU A 269 -4.29 -26.50 -15.25
CA LEU A 269 -5.33 -25.66 -14.64
C LEU A 269 -4.86 -24.20 -14.51
N GLY A 270 -5.18 -23.39 -15.51
CA GLY A 270 -4.95 -21.96 -15.51
C GLY A 270 -5.94 -21.24 -14.59
N THR A 271 -5.44 -20.32 -13.76
CA THR A 271 -6.30 -19.41 -12.99
C THR A 271 -6.69 -18.23 -13.88
N ILE A 272 -7.99 -18.08 -14.16
CA ILE A 272 -8.54 -16.92 -14.85
C ILE A 272 -8.88 -15.84 -13.82
N GLY A 273 -8.20 -14.70 -13.89
CA GLY A 273 -8.62 -13.49 -13.17
C GLY A 273 -9.62 -12.69 -13.99
N LEU A 274 -10.92 -12.98 -13.84
CA LEU A 274 -11.99 -12.19 -14.49
C LEU A 274 -12.39 -11.02 -13.58
N ILE A 275 -12.24 -9.78 -14.05
CA ILE A 275 -12.87 -8.61 -13.44
C ILE A 275 -14.16 -8.34 -14.23
N ILE A 276 -15.30 -8.84 -13.74
CA ILE A 276 -16.62 -8.52 -14.29
C ILE A 276 -17.10 -7.23 -13.65
N TYR A 277 -17.18 -6.15 -14.43
CA TYR A 277 -17.92 -4.95 -14.04
C TYR A 277 -19.40 -5.18 -14.32
N ASN A 278 -20.14 -5.61 -13.30
CA ASN A 278 -21.59 -5.74 -13.40
C ASN A 278 -22.23 -4.38 -13.15
N SER A 279 -22.48 -3.62 -14.23
CA SER A 279 -23.07 -2.27 -14.16
C SER A 279 -24.58 -2.27 -13.90
N THR A 280 -25.22 -3.44 -13.78
CA THR A 280 -26.66 -3.56 -13.49
C THR A 280 -26.94 -4.71 -12.53
N ARG A 281 -27.70 -4.44 -11.46
CA ARG A 281 -28.06 -5.43 -10.42
C ARG A 281 -28.76 -6.67 -11.00
N ALA A 282 -28.47 -7.79 -10.32
CA ALA A 282 -29.29 -8.99 -10.15
C ALA A 282 -29.45 -9.95 -11.35
N ARG A 283 -28.51 -10.89 -11.48
CA ARG A 283 -28.82 -12.32 -11.68
C ARG A 283 -27.75 -13.15 -10.94
N LYS A 284 -28.21 -14.11 -10.14
CA LYS A 284 -27.35 -15.16 -9.55
C LYS A 284 -26.63 -15.86 -10.70
N ILE A 285 -25.30 -15.79 -10.72
CA ILE A 285 -24.48 -16.64 -11.56
C ILE A 285 -24.06 -17.81 -10.67
N ASN A 286 -24.64 -18.98 -10.92
CA ASN A 286 -24.11 -20.23 -10.36
C ASN A 286 -22.85 -20.58 -11.15
N PHE A 287 -21.73 -20.68 -10.47
CA PHE A 287 -20.55 -21.35 -11.03
C PHE A 287 -20.72 -22.85 -10.79
N MET A 288 -20.86 -23.63 -11.86
CA MET A 288 -20.55 -25.07 -11.83
C MET A 288 -19.23 -25.27 -12.58
N ASN A 289 -18.18 -25.62 -11.85
CA ASN A 289 -17.05 -26.32 -12.44
C ASN A 289 -17.42 -27.81 -12.49
N GLY A 290 -17.17 -28.43 -13.65
CA GLY A 290 -17.52 -29.81 -13.93
C GLY A 290 -17.07 -30.78 -12.85
N GLY A 291 -18.06 -31.48 -12.30
CA GLY A 291 -17.93 -32.63 -11.42
C GLY A 291 -19.34 -33.15 -11.19
N PHE A 292 -19.67 -34.29 -11.81
CA PHE A 292 -20.97 -34.95 -11.70
C PHE A 292 -21.40 -35.08 -10.23
N ILE A 293 -22.55 -34.49 -9.88
CA ILE A 293 -23.41 -34.99 -8.81
C ILE A 293 -24.84 -34.92 -9.36
N GLN A 294 -25.48 -36.10 -9.42
CA GLN A 294 -26.89 -36.26 -9.75
C GLN A 294 -27.76 -35.42 -8.81
N ASP A 295 -28.67 -34.65 -9.40
CA ASP A 295 -29.78 -34.03 -8.71
C ASP A 295 -30.70 -35.11 -8.10
N GLU A 296 -30.75 -35.19 -6.78
CA GLU A 296 -31.98 -35.59 -6.08
C GLU A 296 -32.41 -34.44 -5.17
N LEU A 297 -33.26 -33.58 -5.72
CA LEU A 297 -34.03 -32.59 -4.99
C LEU A 297 -35.03 -33.30 -4.07
N PHE A 298 -34.71 -33.36 -2.78
CA PHE A 298 -35.72 -33.32 -1.73
C PHE A 298 -36.22 -31.89 -1.59
N LEU A 299 -37.48 -31.63 -1.97
CA LEU A 299 -38.37 -30.72 -1.26
C LEU A 299 -39.81 -31.06 -1.67
N LYS A 300 -40.46 -31.87 -0.82
CA LYS A 300 -41.90 -32.02 -0.77
C LYS A 300 -42.53 -30.62 -0.64
N LYS A 301 -43.31 -30.22 -1.64
CA LYS A 301 -44.37 -29.22 -1.45
C LYS A 301 -45.39 -29.83 -0.50
N LYS A 302 -45.59 -29.17 0.63
CA LYS A 302 -46.84 -29.23 1.39
C LYS A 302 -47.43 -27.83 1.32
N ASP A 303 -48.76 -27.81 1.34
CA ASP A 303 -49.65 -26.66 1.52
C ASP A 303 -50.26 -26.12 0.22
N GLU A 304 -51.25 -26.88 -0.25
CA GLU A 304 -52.56 -26.33 -0.61
C GLU A 304 -53.13 -25.55 0.57
N ILE A 305 -53.78 -24.41 0.31
CA ILE A 305 -55.08 -24.01 0.89
C ILE A 305 -55.66 -22.91 -0.01
N ASN A 306 -56.85 -23.24 -0.54
CA ASN A 306 -57.82 -22.49 -1.35
C ASN A 306 -57.54 -22.34 -2.85
#